data_AF-A0AAE3GRJ7-F1
#
_entry.id   AF-A0AAE3GRJ7-F1
#
_cell.length_a   1.000
_cell.length_b   1.000
_cell.length_c   1.000
_cell.angle_alpha   90.00
_cell.angle_beta   90.00
_cell.angle_gamma   90.00
#
_symmetry.space_group_name_H-M   'P 1'
#
loop_
_entity.id
_entity.type
_entity.pdbx_description
1 polymer ?
#
loop_
_entity_poly.entity_id
_entity_poly.type
_entity_poly.pdbx_seq_one_letter_code
_entity_poly.pdbx_strand_id
1 'polypeptide(L)'
;MRWLTEPAWNPPTEGETAVQVASRASLIISEIEEKYKDGNVLVVSHKATIRIILCGLLGIDLGRYRDRLNILVASVSMIRFEAHGPLLDSLGDRTHLDRRLLKLMGT
;
A
#
# COMPACT_ATOMS: atom_id res chain seq x y z
N MET A 1 15.43 17.37 -3.65
CA MET A 1 14.29 17.48 -4.59
C MET A 1 13.94 16.15 -5.27
N ARG A 2 14.90 15.36 -5.77
CA ARG A 2 14.61 14.11 -6.52
C ARG A 2 13.75 13.08 -5.78
N TRP A 3 13.89 12.95 -4.47
CA TRP A 3 13.02 12.11 -3.65
C TRP A 3 11.54 12.47 -3.76
N LEU A 4 11.19 13.75 -3.93
CA LEU A 4 9.79 14.18 -4.03
C LEU A 4 9.19 13.83 -5.39
N THR A 5 9.98 13.92 -6.46
CA THR A 5 9.52 13.78 -7.85
C THR A 5 9.67 12.35 -8.39
N GLU A 6 10.65 11.59 -7.92
CA GLU A 6 10.96 10.23 -8.38
C GLU A 6 11.41 9.34 -7.18
N PRO A 7 10.48 9.04 -6.25
CA PRO A 7 10.80 8.27 -5.05
C PRO A 7 11.06 6.77 -5.32
N ALA A 8 10.80 6.29 -6.55
CA ALA A 8 11.13 4.93 -6.98
C ALA A 8 12.60 4.61 -6.72
N TRP A 9 13.48 5.52 -7.14
CA TRP A 9 14.93 5.32 -7.18
C TRP A 9 15.70 6.30 -6.30
N ASN A 10 15.08 7.39 -5.87
CA ASN A 10 15.73 8.44 -5.09
C ASN A 10 15.18 8.43 -3.66
N PRO A 11 15.89 7.88 -2.67
CA PRO A 11 15.46 7.87 -1.28
C PRO A 11 15.80 9.21 -0.61
N PRO A 12 15.31 9.47 0.62
CA PRO A 12 15.97 10.39 1.53
C PRO A 12 17.43 9.98 1.74
N THR A 13 18.29 10.90 2.21
CA THR A 13 19.68 10.57 2.55
C THR A 13 19.72 9.37 3.49
N GLU A 14 20.48 8.33 3.09
CA GLU A 14 20.61 7.07 3.84
C GLU A 14 19.30 6.28 4.05
N GLY A 15 18.24 6.62 3.32
CA GLY A 15 16.95 5.93 3.39
C GLY A 15 16.78 4.79 2.38
N GLU A 16 15.63 4.11 2.47
CA GLU A 16 15.21 3.10 1.48
C GLU A 16 14.53 3.75 0.26
N THR A 17 14.80 3.20 -0.93
CA THR A 17 14.05 3.51 -2.14
C THR A 17 12.69 2.80 -2.13
N ALA A 18 11.71 3.30 -2.89
CA ALA A 18 10.44 2.60 -2.98
C ALA A 18 10.58 1.21 -3.64
N VAL A 19 11.55 1.02 -4.53
CA VAL A 19 11.88 -0.29 -5.10
C VAL A 19 12.41 -1.26 -4.03
N GLN A 20 13.27 -0.80 -3.12
CA GLN A 20 13.73 -1.63 -1.99
C GLN A 20 12.57 -2.02 -1.07
N VAL A 21 11.70 -1.06 -0.74
CA VAL A 21 10.48 -1.33 0.06
C VAL A 21 9.57 -2.33 -0.64
N ALA A 22 9.35 -2.17 -1.96
CA ALA A 22 8.54 -3.10 -2.74
C ALA A 22 9.13 -4.52 -2.73
N SER A 23 10.44 -4.64 -2.94
CA SER A 23 11.16 -5.92 -2.95
C SER A 23 11.01 -6.68 -1.64
N ARG A 24 11.21 -6.03 -0.49
CA ARG A 24 11.01 -6.71 0.81
C ARG A 24 9.55 -6.99 1.12
N ALA A 25 8.63 -6.14 0.66
CA ALA A 25 7.20 -6.34 0.90
C ALA A 25 6.63 -7.47 0.02
N SER A 26 7.09 -7.62 -1.23
CA SER A 26 6.61 -8.68 -2.13
C SER A 26 6.90 -10.07 -1.59
N LEU A 27 8.04 -10.27 -0.91
CA LEU A 27 8.35 -11.54 -0.25
C LEU A 27 7.29 -11.92 0.79
N ILE A 28 6.83 -10.95 1.59
CA ILE A 28 5.79 -11.17 2.60
C ILE A 28 4.43 -11.47 1.95
N ILE A 29 4.09 -10.76 0.86
CA ILE A 29 2.85 -11.04 0.13
C ILE A 29 2.89 -12.44 -0.48
N SER A 30 4.00 -12.84 -1.09
CA SER A 30 4.17 -14.20 -1.62
C SER A 30 4.07 -15.27 -0.53
N GLU A 31 4.66 -15.05 0.65
CA GLU A 31 4.51 -15.96 1.79
C GLU A 31 3.03 -16.08 2.24
N ILE A 32 2.31 -14.96 2.26
CA ILE A 32 0.88 -14.94 2.59
C ILE A 32 0.07 -15.77 1.57
N GLU A 33 0.28 -15.55 0.26
CA GLU A 33 -0.38 -16.31 -0.81
C GLU A 33 -0.01 -17.79 -0.77
N GLU A 34 1.22 -18.13 -0.37
CA GLU A 34 1.66 -19.52 -0.22
C GLU A 34 0.98 -20.21 0.96
N LYS A 35 0.93 -19.55 2.12
CA LYS A 35 0.50 -20.15 3.38
C LYS A 35 -1.02 -20.15 3.59
N TYR A 36 -1.72 -19.14 3.10
CA TYR A 36 -3.16 -18.96 3.31
C TYR A 36 -3.89 -19.01 1.97
N LYS A 37 -4.42 -20.20 1.62
CA LYS A 37 -5.14 -20.43 0.35
C LYS A 37 -6.59 -19.98 0.38
N ASP A 38 -7.14 -19.78 1.57
CA ASP A 38 -8.49 -19.30 1.81
C ASP A 38 -8.54 -18.36 3.02
N GLY A 39 -9.70 -17.73 3.22
CA GLY A 39 -9.92 -16.78 4.31
C GLY A 39 -9.36 -15.39 4.03
N ASN A 40 -9.26 -14.58 5.09
CA ASN A 40 -8.85 -13.18 5.03
C ASN A 40 -7.58 -12.96 5.85
N VAL A 41 -6.62 -12.22 5.28
CA VAL A 41 -5.39 -11.82 5.96
C VAL A 41 -5.37 -10.31 6.14
N LEU A 42 -5.19 -9.86 7.39
CA LEU A 42 -5.05 -8.45 7.72
C LEU A 42 -3.57 -8.06 7.79
N VAL A 43 -3.15 -7.12 6.94
CA VAL A 43 -1.83 -6.51 6.99
C VAL A 43 -1.92 -5.11 7.56
N VAL A 44 -1.27 -4.88 8.71
CA VAL A 44 -1.17 -3.54 9.33
C VAL A 44 0.21 -2.97 9.04
N SER A 45 0.25 -1.78 8.45
CA SER A 45 1.50 -1.14 8.05
C SER A 45 1.35 0.39 8.00
N HIS A 46 2.31 1.05 7.35
CA HIS A 46 2.37 2.51 7.21
C HIS A 46 2.01 2.94 5.79
N LYS A 47 1.54 4.19 5.66
CA LYS A 47 1.06 4.80 4.41
C LYS A 47 1.97 4.55 3.20
N ALA A 48 3.27 4.82 3.32
CA ALA A 48 4.19 4.67 2.19
C ALA A 48 4.28 3.21 1.75
N THR A 49 4.46 2.28 2.70
CA THR A 49 4.53 0.84 2.44
C THR A 49 3.24 0.31 1.82
N ILE A 50 2.08 0.70 2.34
CA ILE A 50 0.77 0.29 1.78
C ILE A 50 0.63 0.78 0.33
N ARG A 51 0.94 2.06 0.07
CA ARG A 51 0.90 2.61 -1.30
C ARG A 51 1.84 1.87 -2.24
N ILE A 52 3.05 1.54 -1.78
CA ILE A 52 4.06 0.82 -2.56
C ILE A 52 3.62 -0.62 -2.86
N ILE A 53 3.05 -1.33 -1.87
CA ILE A 53 2.48 -2.67 -2.06
C ILE A 53 1.36 -2.62 -3.10
N LEU A 54 0.40 -1.71 -2.93
CA LEU A 54 -0.72 -1.58 -3.86
C LEU A 54 -0.26 -1.20 -5.28
N CYS A 55 0.73 -0.31 -5.41
CA CYS A 55 1.30 -0.01 -6.72
C CYS A 55 1.93 -1.25 -7.37
N GLY A 56 2.72 -2.02 -6.61
CA GLY A 56 3.32 -3.25 -7.10
C GLY A 56 2.28 -4.28 -7.54
N LEU A 57 1.22 -4.49 -6.74
CA LEU A 57 0.14 -5.42 -7.05
C LEU A 57 -0.66 -4.99 -8.29
N LEU A 58 -0.92 -3.69 -8.44
CA LEU A 58 -1.77 -3.14 -9.51
C LEU A 58 -0.99 -2.73 -10.76
N GLY A 59 0.31 -3.01 -10.84
CA GLY A 59 1.16 -2.61 -11.97
C GLY A 59 1.29 -1.09 -12.14
N ILE A 60 1.09 -0.31 -11.08
CA ILE A 60 1.28 1.14 -11.08
C ILE A 60 2.76 1.42 -10.85
N ASP A 61 3.33 2.31 -11.65
CA ASP A 61 4.69 2.79 -11.47
C ASP A 61 4.95 3.25 -10.01
N LEU A 62 5.95 2.65 -9.38
CA LEU A 62 6.37 2.97 -8.00
C LEU A 62 6.80 4.44 -7.89
N GLY A 63 7.25 5.09 -8.96
CA GLY A 63 7.54 6.53 -8.94
C GLY A 63 6.32 7.40 -8.64
N ARG A 64 5.13 6.82 -8.78
CA ARG A 64 3.85 7.52 -8.69
C ARG A 64 3.04 7.15 -7.43
N TYR A 65 3.60 6.36 -6.50
CA TYR A 65 2.84 5.87 -5.32
C TYR A 65 2.26 7.00 -4.46
N ARG A 66 2.90 8.18 -4.43
CA ARG A 66 2.40 9.34 -3.67
C ARG A 66 1.24 10.07 -4.33
N ASP A 67 1.21 10.06 -5.66
CA ASP A 67 0.31 10.87 -6.48
C ASP A 67 -0.91 10.08 -6.95
N ARG A 68 -0.83 8.74 -6.94
CA ARG A 68 -1.89 7.86 -7.48
C ARG A 68 -2.80 7.26 -6.43
N LEU A 69 -2.29 7.03 -5.22
CA LEU A 69 -3.02 6.33 -4.17
C LEU A 69 -3.07 7.17 -2.90
N ASN A 70 -4.27 7.43 -2.40
CA ASN A 70 -4.45 8.03 -1.09
C ASN A 70 -4.74 6.95 -0.05
N ILE A 71 -4.02 6.99 1.08
CA ILE A 71 -4.20 6.08 2.21
C ILE A 71 -4.26 6.98 3.44
N LEU A 72 -5.39 6.94 4.13
CA LEU A 72 -5.67 7.80 5.27
C LEU A 72 -5.38 7.03 6.57
N VAL A 73 -5.23 7.75 7.67
CA VAL A 73 -5.07 7.14 8.99
C VAL A 73 -6.28 6.27 9.30
N ALA A 74 -6.01 5.05 9.78
CA ALA A 74 -7.01 4.04 10.12
C ALA A 74 -7.96 3.72 8.95
N SER A 75 -7.51 3.85 7.71
CA SER A 75 -8.27 3.40 6.55
C SER A 75 -7.95 1.95 6.19
N VAL A 76 -8.95 1.21 5.72
CA VAL A 76 -8.82 -0.18 5.26
C VAL A 76 -8.87 -0.21 3.73
N SER A 77 -7.98 -0.97 3.11
CA SER A 77 -8.04 -1.27 1.68
C SER A 77 -8.11 -2.78 1.51
N MET A 78 -8.93 -3.26 0.58
CA MET A 78 -9.11 -4.68 0.32
C MET A 78 -8.64 -5.02 -1.09
N ILE A 79 -7.72 -5.99 -1.17
CA ILE A 79 -7.33 -6.67 -2.40
C ILE A 79 -7.87 -8.09 -2.35
N ARG A 80 -8.51 -8.54 -3.42
CA ARG A 80 -8.87 -9.94 -3.64
C ARG A 80 -7.93 -10.54 -4.68
N PHE A 81 -7.35 -11.70 -4.38
CA PHE A 81 -6.55 -12.44 -5.35
C PHE A 81 -7.48 -13.38 -6.11
N GLU A 82 -7.66 -13.13 -7.40
CA GLU A 82 -8.55 -13.87 -8.28
C GLU A 82 -7.73 -14.58 -9.38
N ALA A 83 -8.38 -15.30 -10.29
CA ALA A 83 -7.71 -16.03 -11.37
C ALA A 83 -6.82 -15.16 -12.28
N HIS A 84 -7.09 -13.85 -12.35
CA HIS A 84 -6.32 -12.89 -13.15
C HIS A 84 -5.32 -12.07 -12.31
N GLY A 85 -5.10 -12.44 -11.05
CA GLY A 85 -4.23 -11.75 -10.13
C GLY A 85 -4.97 -10.84 -9.15
N PRO A 86 -4.28 -9.87 -8.53
CA PRO A 86 -4.84 -9.00 -7.50
C PRO A 86 -5.86 -8.01 -8.09
N LEU A 87 -7.04 -7.96 -7.47
CA LEU A 87 -8.13 -7.05 -7.77
C LEU A 87 -8.35 -6.11 -6.58
N LEU A 88 -8.30 -4.80 -6.81
CA LEU A 88 -8.65 -3.80 -5.80
C LEU A 88 -10.17 -3.71 -5.64
N ASP A 89 -10.66 -4.15 -4.48
CA ASP A 89 -12.08 -4.16 -4.15
C ASP A 89 -12.50 -2.85 -3.46
N SER A 90 -11.67 -2.36 -2.54
CA SER A 90 -11.86 -1.05 -1.88
C SER A 90 -10.54 -0.40 -1.54
N LEU A 91 -10.49 0.94 -1.58
CA LEU A 91 -9.32 1.74 -1.26
C LEU A 91 -9.66 2.76 -0.18
N GLY A 92 -8.97 2.67 0.96
CA GLY A 92 -9.02 3.70 1.99
C GLY A 92 -10.37 3.86 2.68
N ASP A 93 -11.13 2.78 2.85
CA ASP A 93 -12.40 2.77 3.59
C ASP A 93 -12.21 3.21 5.04
N ARG A 94 -13.04 4.16 5.46
CA ARG A 94 -13.11 4.68 6.83
C ARG A 94 -14.54 4.69 7.36
N THR A 95 -15.48 3.99 6.70
CA THR A 95 -16.90 3.98 7.09
C THR A 95 -17.14 3.39 8.48
N HIS A 96 -16.21 2.57 8.98
CA HIS A 96 -16.20 2.05 10.34
C HIS A 96 -15.84 3.09 11.42
N LEU A 97 -15.30 4.26 11.05
CA LEU A 97 -14.95 5.32 12.00
C LEU A 97 -16.16 6.20 12.32
N ASP A 98 -16.25 6.65 13.57
CA ASP A 98 -17.29 7.61 13.97
C ASP A 98 -17.09 8.99 13.31
N ARG A 99 -18.13 9.83 13.36
CA ARG A 99 -18.11 11.19 12.76
C ARG A 99 -17.01 12.09 13.35
N ARG A 100 -16.61 11.88 14.60
CA ARG A 100 -15.57 12.68 15.26
C ARG A 100 -14.21 12.32 14.67
N LEU A 101 -13.90 11.03 14.55
CA LEU A 101 -12.64 10.52 13.98
C LEU A 101 -12.51 10.81 12.48
N LEU A 102 -13.61 10.77 11.74
CA LEU A 102 -13.62 11.14 10.32
C LEU A 102 -13.24 12.60 10.08
N LYS A 103 -13.62 13.50 10.99
CA LYS A 103 -13.34 14.94 10.92
C LYS A 103 -11.94 15.32 11.38
N LEU A 104 -11.23 14.44 12.09
CA LEU A 104 -9.85 14.70 12.44
C LEU A 104 -9.01 14.75 11.16
N MET A 105 -8.12 15.74 11.09
CA MET A 105 -7.12 15.79 10.03
C MET A 105 -6.23 14.57 10.16
N GLY A 106 -6.47 13.56 9.32
CA GLY A 106 -5.55 12.46 9.12
C GLY A 106 -4.41 12.98 8.25
N THR A 107 -3.17 12.82 8.69
CA THR A 107 -2.03 12.98 7.79
C THR A 107 -2.12 11.95 6.69
#